data_AF-A0A962H911-F1
#
_entry.id   AF-A0A962H911-F1
#
_cell.length_a   1.000
_cell.length_b   1.000
_cell.length_c   1.000
_cell.angle_alpha   90.00
_cell.angle_beta   90.00
_cell.angle_gamma   90.00
#
_symmetry.space_group_name_H-M   'P 1'
#
loop_
_entity.id
_entity.type
_entity.pdbx_description
1 polymer ?
#
loop_
_entity_poly.entity_id
_entity_poly.type
_entity_poly.pdbx_seq_one_letter_code
_entity_poly.pdbx_strand_id
1 'polypeptide(L)'
;RLLTIVPSMRRVVGALLAAIPGLGSIVLMLAVIYYVFAVIATNLFAAQYPDWFGHIGRSLYTLFQIMTLESWSMGISRPVMESFPYAWAFFVPFILIATFTMLNLFIAIIVNAMQSYTDTEHEALVEVVEQARDHIEMDLHEEVRSMRAEIRELKALLIERRGDAGS
;
A
#
# COMPACT_ATOMS: atom_id res chain seq x y z
N ARG A 1 -24.95 -9.77 -13.88
CA ARG A 1 -26.14 -8.90 -13.69
C ARG A 1 -26.57 -8.73 -12.23
N LEU A 2 -25.99 -9.45 -11.25
CA LEU A 2 -26.21 -9.19 -9.81
C LEU A 2 -25.28 -8.09 -9.22
N LEU A 3 -24.10 -7.87 -9.81
CA LEU A 3 -23.14 -6.84 -9.39
C LEU A 3 -23.61 -5.39 -9.61
N THR A 4 -24.66 -5.16 -10.41
CA THR A 4 -25.17 -3.82 -10.75
C THR A 4 -26.22 -3.27 -9.78
N ILE A 5 -26.70 -4.08 -8.82
CA ILE A 5 -27.88 -3.75 -8.02
C ILE A 5 -27.53 -3.25 -6.61
N VAL A 6 -26.31 -3.50 -6.11
CA VAL A 6 -25.92 -3.15 -4.73
C VAL A 6 -24.74 -2.17 -4.73
N PRO A 7 -24.97 -0.86 -4.50
CA PRO A 7 -23.93 0.18 -4.50
C PRO A 7 -22.76 -0.08 -3.52
N SER A 8 -23.02 -0.76 -2.40
CA SER A 8 -21.99 -1.12 -1.43
C SER A 8 -20.99 -2.15 -1.98
N MET A 9 -21.44 -3.14 -2.75
CA MET A 9 -20.53 -4.10 -3.40
C MET A 9 -19.65 -3.44 -4.46
N ARG A 10 -20.20 -2.47 -5.22
CA ARG A 10 -19.41 -1.69 -6.17
C ARG A 10 -18.30 -0.90 -5.47
N ARG A 11 -18.59 -0.35 -4.29
CA ARG A 11 -17.62 0.41 -3.50
C ARG A 11 -16.49 -0.49 -2.99
N VAL A 12 -16.82 -1.68 -2.48
CA VAL A 12 -15.82 -2.67 -2.00
C VAL A 12 -14.95 -3.20 -3.16
N VAL A 13 -15.57 -3.59 -4.28
CA VAL A 13 -14.82 -4.07 -5.46
C VAL A 13 -13.95 -2.95 -6.04
N GLY A 14 -14.46 -1.72 -6.08
CA GLY A 14 -13.70 -0.54 -6.52
C GLY A 14 -12.47 -0.29 -5.64
N ALA A 15 -12.61 -0.40 -4.32
CA ALA A 15 -11.48 -0.27 -3.39
C ALA A 15 -10.44 -1.38 -3.57
N LEU A 16 -10.87 -2.63 -3.76
CA LEU A 16 -9.97 -3.75 -4.04
C LEU A 16 -9.19 -3.57 -5.36
N LEU A 17 -9.87 -3.14 -6.42
CA LEU A 17 -9.23 -2.87 -7.71
C LEU A 17 -8.30 -1.66 -7.67
N ALA A 18 -8.64 -0.62 -6.90
CA ALA A 18 -7.80 0.57 -6.73
C ALA A 18 -6.49 0.28 -5.96
N ALA A 19 -6.43 -0.79 -5.18
CA ALA A 19 -5.21 -1.20 -4.47
C ALA A 19 -4.21 -1.95 -5.36
N ILE A 20 -4.66 -2.56 -6.47
CA ILE A 20 -3.80 -3.37 -7.36
C ILE A 20 -2.65 -2.58 -7.99
N PRO A 21 -2.84 -1.34 -8.51
CA PRO A 21 -1.76 -0.58 -9.15
C PRO A 21 -0.55 -0.32 -8.23
N GLY A 22 -0.79 -0.03 -6.95
CA GLY A 22 0.27 0.19 -5.95
C GLY A 22 1.12 -1.05 -5.68
N LEU A 23 0.64 -2.23 -6.07
CA LEU A 23 1.26 -3.54 -5.83
C LEU A 23 1.81 -4.18 -7.11
N GLY A 24 1.70 -3.48 -8.25
CA GLY A 24 2.03 -4.03 -9.57
C GLY A 24 3.45 -4.58 -9.66
N SER A 25 4.41 -3.94 -8.98
CA SER A 25 5.81 -4.39 -8.92
C SER A 25 5.98 -5.75 -8.23
N ILE A 26 5.31 -5.98 -7.11
CA ILE A 26 5.36 -7.26 -6.38
C ILE A 26 4.64 -8.35 -7.16
N VAL A 27 3.46 -8.04 -7.72
CA VAL A 27 2.69 -8.99 -8.55
C VAL A 27 3.49 -9.39 -9.80
N LEU A 28 4.14 -8.42 -10.46
CA LEU A 28 5.00 -8.69 -11.61
C LEU A 28 6.20 -9.56 -11.21
N MET A 29 6.86 -9.25 -10.08
CA MET A 29 7.96 -10.05 -9.56
C MET A 29 7.54 -11.49 -9.27
N LEU A 30 6.39 -11.68 -8.61
CA LEU A 30 5.83 -13.01 -8.36
C LEU A 30 5.54 -13.74 -9.67
N ALA A 31 4.93 -13.07 -10.66
CA ALA A 31 4.61 -13.66 -11.95
C ALA A 31 5.87 -14.09 -12.73
N VAL A 32 6.93 -13.29 -12.71
CA VAL A 32 8.22 -13.63 -13.35
C VAL A 32 8.85 -14.86 -12.70
N ILE A 33 8.92 -14.88 -11.36
CA ILE A 33 9.44 -16.03 -10.62
C ILE A 33 8.60 -17.27 -10.96
N TYR A 34 7.27 -17.15 -10.95
CA TYR A 34 6.38 -18.23 -11.31
C TYR A 34 6.65 -18.80 -12.70
N TYR A 35 6.78 -17.92 -13.69
CA TYR A 35 7.01 -18.31 -15.06
C TYR A 35 8.35 -19.04 -15.22
N VAL A 36 9.42 -18.51 -14.60
CA VAL A 36 10.75 -19.14 -14.63
C VAL A 36 10.70 -20.55 -14.04
N PHE A 37 10.09 -20.71 -12.86
CA PHE A 37 9.95 -22.02 -12.23
C PHE A 37 9.07 -22.96 -13.05
N ALA A 38 8.01 -22.47 -13.69
CA ALA A 38 7.16 -23.29 -14.56
C ALA A 38 7.91 -23.81 -15.79
N VAL A 39 8.76 -22.99 -16.41
CA VAL A 39 9.61 -23.40 -17.53
C VAL A 39 10.61 -24.45 -17.06
N ILE A 40 11.28 -24.24 -15.92
CA ILE A 40 12.24 -25.19 -15.36
C ILE A 40 11.56 -26.52 -15.02
N ALA A 41 10.42 -26.51 -14.33
CA ALA A 41 9.67 -27.71 -13.98
C ALA A 41 9.23 -28.51 -15.21
N THR A 42 8.74 -27.80 -16.24
CA THR A 42 8.36 -28.43 -17.51
C THR A 42 9.57 -29.13 -18.15
N ASN A 43 10.73 -28.47 -18.19
CA ASN A 43 11.93 -29.07 -18.78
C ASN A 43 12.49 -30.25 -17.98
N LEU A 44 12.42 -30.19 -16.64
CA LEU A 44 12.97 -31.22 -15.76
C LEU A 44 12.06 -32.44 -15.63
N PHE A 45 10.75 -32.24 -15.48
CA PHE A 45 9.85 -33.28 -14.97
C PHE A 45 8.79 -33.74 -15.97
N ALA A 46 8.56 -33.03 -17.09
CA ALA A 46 7.49 -33.35 -18.05
C ALA A 46 7.53 -34.79 -18.58
N ALA A 47 8.74 -35.32 -18.83
CA ALA A 47 8.89 -36.64 -19.45
C ALA A 47 8.40 -37.78 -18.57
N GLN A 48 8.58 -37.69 -17.25
CA GLN A 48 8.15 -38.72 -16.29
C GLN A 48 6.82 -38.38 -15.60
N TYR A 49 6.51 -37.09 -15.44
CA TYR A 49 5.31 -36.62 -14.74
C TYR A 49 4.50 -35.68 -15.64
N PRO A 50 3.97 -36.15 -16.79
CA PRO A 50 3.28 -35.31 -17.76
C PRO A 50 1.97 -34.72 -17.22
N ASP A 51 1.32 -35.37 -16.24
CA ASP A 51 0.08 -34.87 -15.64
C ASP A 51 0.28 -33.61 -14.81
N TRP A 52 1.45 -33.45 -14.22
CA TRP A 52 1.81 -32.27 -13.41
C TRP A 52 2.63 -31.26 -14.19
N PHE A 53 3.55 -31.71 -15.04
CA PHE A 53 4.56 -30.83 -15.64
C PHE A 53 4.62 -30.93 -17.17
N GLY A 54 3.72 -31.65 -17.83
CA GLY A 54 3.81 -31.97 -19.26
C GLY A 54 3.85 -30.77 -20.21
N HIS A 55 3.33 -29.62 -19.77
CA HIS A 55 3.46 -28.35 -20.47
C HIS A 55 3.41 -27.18 -19.47
N ILE A 56 3.76 -25.98 -19.92
CA ILE A 56 3.85 -24.77 -19.06
C ILE A 56 2.56 -24.56 -18.24
N GLY A 57 1.38 -24.69 -18.86
CA GLY A 57 0.10 -24.55 -18.14
C GLY A 57 -0.12 -25.54 -16.98
N ARG A 58 0.27 -26.81 -17.14
CA ARG A 58 0.19 -27.83 -16.08
C ARG A 58 1.20 -27.51 -14.98
N SER A 59 2.43 -27.16 -15.36
CA SER A 59 3.46 -26.73 -14.42
C SER A 59 3.01 -25.52 -13.60
N LEU A 60 2.40 -24.51 -14.23
CA LEU A 60 1.85 -23.34 -13.53
C LEU A 60 0.77 -23.73 -12.52
N TYR A 61 -0.14 -24.64 -12.90
CA TYR A 61 -1.20 -25.12 -12.00
C TYR A 61 -0.62 -25.93 -10.82
N THR A 62 0.31 -26.85 -11.07
CA THR A 62 0.97 -27.62 -10.00
C THR A 62 1.81 -26.73 -9.10
N LEU A 63 2.53 -25.74 -9.64
CA LEU A 63 3.26 -24.76 -8.83
C LEU A 63 2.32 -23.89 -7.99
N PHE A 64 1.10 -23.61 -8.47
CA PHE A 64 0.02 -23.00 -7.68
C PHE A 64 -0.38 -23.83 -6.48
N GLN A 65 -0.64 -25.11 -6.69
CA GLN A 65 -0.90 -26.06 -5.62
C GLN A 65 0.25 -26.13 -4.60
N ILE A 66 1.50 -26.16 -5.08
CA ILE A 66 2.69 -26.19 -4.22
C ILE A 66 2.84 -24.88 -3.42
N MET A 67 2.58 -23.73 -4.05
CA MET A 67 2.65 -22.42 -3.39
C MET A 67 1.62 -22.28 -2.26
N THR A 68 0.43 -22.89 -2.39
CA THR A 68 -0.58 -22.94 -1.33
C THR A 68 -0.28 -24.01 -0.27
N LEU A 69 0.86 -24.70 -0.39
CA LEU A 69 1.29 -25.81 0.45
C LEU A 69 0.33 -27.01 0.46
N GLU A 70 -0.57 -27.09 -0.52
CA GLU A 70 -1.55 -28.16 -0.60
C GLU A 70 -0.87 -29.42 -1.14
N SER A 71 -0.80 -30.46 -0.31
CA SER A 71 -0.22 -31.78 -0.66
C SER A 71 1.16 -31.73 -1.35
N TRP A 72 1.93 -30.65 -1.19
CA TRP A 72 3.14 -30.41 -1.97
C TRP A 72 4.22 -31.48 -1.78
N SER A 73 4.31 -32.05 -0.57
CA SER A 73 5.31 -33.07 -0.23
C SER A 73 4.83 -34.47 -0.63
N MET A 74 3.75 -34.95 -0.01
CA MET A 74 3.24 -36.32 -0.23
C MET A 74 2.61 -36.50 -1.62
N GLY A 75 1.95 -35.48 -2.14
CA GLY A 75 1.23 -35.55 -3.42
C GLY A 75 2.09 -35.27 -4.64
N ILE A 76 3.17 -34.50 -4.50
CA ILE A 76 4.00 -34.08 -5.65
C ILE A 76 5.49 -34.39 -5.42
N SER A 77 6.15 -33.71 -4.47
CA SER A 77 7.61 -33.74 -4.33
C SER A 77 8.17 -35.13 -4.05
N ARG A 78 7.56 -35.90 -3.13
CA ARG A 78 8.00 -37.27 -2.79
C ARG A 78 7.87 -38.24 -3.97
N PRO A 79 6.72 -38.32 -4.65
CA PRO A 79 6.63 -39.08 -5.91
C PRO A 79 7.68 -38.66 -6.93
N VAL A 80 7.90 -37.35 -7.14
CA VAL A 80 8.95 -36.87 -8.07
C VAL A 80 10.34 -37.30 -7.63
N MET A 81 10.61 -37.33 -6.32
CA MET A 81 11.92 -37.74 -5.78
C MET A 81 12.24 -39.22 -5.96
N GLU A 82 11.24 -40.08 -6.20
CA GLU A 82 11.49 -41.50 -6.54
C GLU A 82 12.30 -41.63 -7.84
N SER A 83 12.07 -40.71 -8.78
CA SER A 83 12.76 -40.66 -10.08
C SER A 83 13.86 -39.60 -10.12
N PHE A 84 13.71 -38.53 -9.35
CA PHE A 84 14.63 -37.39 -9.28
C PHE A 84 15.02 -37.09 -7.82
N PRO A 85 15.97 -37.81 -7.21
CA PRO A 85 16.29 -37.68 -5.78
C PRO A 85 16.66 -36.26 -5.30
N TYR A 86 17.11 -35.41 -6.23
CA TYR A 86 17.48 -34.01 -5.97
C TYR A 86 16.31 -33.01 -6.14
N ALA A 87 15.09 -33.46 -6.46
CA ALA A 87 13.96 -32.57 -6.73
C ALA A 87 13.56 -31.69 -5.54
N TRP A 88 13.91 -32.08 -4.30
CA TRP A 88 13.75 -31.21 -3.14
C TRP A 88 14.47 -29.86 -3.30
N ALA A 89 15.63 -29.84 -3.98
CA ALA A 89 16.41 -28.62 -4.22
C ALA A 89 15.75 -27.69 -5.26
N PHE A 90 14.71 -28.15 -5.95
CA PHE A 90 13.83 -27.32 -6.76
C PHE A 90 12.61 -26.85 -5.96
N PHE A 91 11.88 -27.79 -5.33
CA PHE A 91 10.61 -27.49 -4.67
C PHE A 91 10.77 -26.66 -3.39
N VAL A 92 11.78 -26.95 -2.55
CA VAL A 92 11.95 -26.23 -1.27
C VAL A 92 12.31 -24.75 -1.50
N PRO A 93 13.30 -24.39 -2.35
CA PRO A 93 13.55 -22.99 -2.65
C PRO A 93 12.36 -22.29 -3.31
N PHE A 94 11.65 -22.96 -4.22
CA PHE A 94 10.41 -22.42 -4.80
C PHE A 94 9.40 -22.04 -3.71
N ILE A 95 9.14 -22.96 -2.76
CA ILE A 95 8.20 -22.73 -1.66
C ILE A 95 8.63 -21.53 -0.83
N LEU A 96 9.90 -21.47 -0.42
CA LEU A 96 10.41 -20.37 0.41
C LEU A 96 10.24 -19.01 -0.29
N ILE A 97 10.63 -18.93 -1.57
CA ILE A 97 10.51 -17.69 -2.36
C ILE A 97 9.04 -17.31 -2.57
N ALA A 98 8.20 -18.27 -2.97
CA ALA A 98 6.80 -18.02 -3.30
C ALA A 98 6.00 -17.61 -2.06
N THR A 99 6.16 -18.34 -0.95
CA THR A 99 5.46 -18.03 0.31
C THR A 99 5.92 -16.71 0.92
N PHE A 100 7.22 -16.41 0.88
CA PHE A 100 7.75 -15.12 1.32
C PHE A 100 7.20 -13.97 0.46
N THR A 101 7.20 -14.13 -0.87
CA THR A 101 6.66 -13.11 -1.78
C THR A 101 5.16 -12.90 -1.58
N MET A 102 4.40 -13.98 -1.39
CA MET A 102 2.95 -13.90 -1.10
C MET A 102 2.71 -13.18 0.23
N LEU A 103 3.45 -13.53 1.28
CA LEU A 103 3.35 -12.87 2.58
C LEU A 103 3.67 -11.37 2.46
N ASN A 104 4.72 -10.99 1.75
CA ASN A 104 5.06 -9.59 1.50
C ASN A 104 3.98 -8.85 0.70
N LEU A 105 3.35 -9.50 -0.28
CA LEU A 105 2.20 -8.95 -0.99
C LEU A 105 1.03 -8.68 -0.04
N PHE A 106 0.73 -9.62 0.87
CA PHE A 106 -0.34 -9.47 1.85
C PHE A 106 -0.05 -8.34 2.85
N ILE A 107 1.18 -8.25 3.35
CA ILE A 107 1.62 -7.13 4.18
C ILE A 107 1.48 -5.81 3.43
N ALA A 108 1.94 -5.74 2.18
CA ALA A 108 1.84 -4.53 1.38
C ALA A 108 0.37 -4.11 1.15
N ILE A 109 -0.53 -5.06 0.91
CA ILE A 109 -1.99 -4.79 0.82
C ILE A 109 -2.50 -4.19 2.13
N ILE A 110 -2.18 -4.80 3.27
CA ILE A 110 -2.63 -4.32 4.58
C ILE A 110 -2.06 -2.94 4.90
N VAL A 111 -0.77 -2.72 4.66
CA VAL A 111 -0.10 -1.43 4.90
C VAL A 111 -0.71 -0.34 4.04
N ASN A 112 -0.89 -0.60 2.74
CA ASN A 112 -1.53 0.36 1.83
C ASN A 112 -2.98 0.67 2.24
N ALA A 113 -3.73 -0.35 2.69
CA ALA A 113 -5.08 -0.16 3.21
C ALA A 113 -5.06 0.73 4.48
N MET A 114 -4.18 0.45 5.44
CA MET A 114 -4.06 1.24 6.68
C MET A 114 -3.60 2.68 6.43
N GLN A 115 -2.63 2.89 5.55
CA GLN A 115 -2.14 4.23 5.18
C GLN A 115 -3.25 5.08 4.57
N SER A 116 -4.11 4.50 3.72
CA SER A 116 -5.23 5.25 3.14
C SER A 116 -6.21 5.82 4.18
N TYR A 117 -6.37 5.16 5.33
CA TYR A 117 -7.16 5.69 6.45
C TYR A 117 -6.43 6.82 7.18
N THR A 118 -5.12 6.65 7.44
CA THR A 118 -4.31 7.64 8.14
C THR A 118 -4.08 8.91 7.32
N ASP A 119 -3.86 8.81 6.01
CA ASP A 119 -3.64 9.97 5.14
C ASP A 119 -4.88 10.88 5.12
N THR A 120 -6.08 10.28 5.10
CA THR A 120 -7.34 11.03 5.16
C THR A 120 -7.50 11.76 6.50
N GLU A 121 -7.14 11.12 7.62
CA GLU A 121 -7.15 11.77 8.94
C GLU A 121 -6.07 12.84 9.06
N HIS A 122 -4.89 12.61 8.48
CA HIS A 122 -3.77 13.54 8.52
C HIS A 122 -4.05 14.80 7.72
N GLU A 123 -4.60 14.66 6.50
CA GLU A 123 -5.03 15.81 5.68
C GLU A 123 -6.09 16.64 6.40
N ALA A 124 -7.08 16.01 7.04
CA ALA A 124 -8.10 16.71 7.82
C ALA A 124 -7.49 17.46 9.03
N LEU A 125 -6.50 16.87 9.70
CA LEU A 125 -5.80 17.49 10.83
C LEU A 125 -4.96 18.68 10.39
N VAL A 126 -4.24 18.56 9.26
CA VAL A 126 -3.44 19.63 8.68
C VAL A 126 -4.34 20.81 8.30
N GLU A 127 -5.48 20.55 7.66
CA GLU A 127 -6.44 21.60 7.29
C GLU A 127 -6.98 22.36 8.51
N VAL A 128 -7.30 21.65 9.61
CA VAL A 128 -7.73 22.29 10.86
C VAL A 128 -6.63 23.15 11.48
N VAL A 129 -5.38 22.71 11.45
CA VAL A 129 -4.24 23.48 11.99
C VAL A 129 -3.96 24.71 11.13
N GLU A 130 -4.01 24.59 9.80
CA GLU A 130 -3.84 25.75 8.90
C GLU A 130 -4.97 26.77 9.10
N GLN A 131 -6.23 26.33 9.18
CA GLN A 131 -7.35 27.24 9.47
C GLN A 131 -7.20 27.94 10.81
N ALA A 132 -6.77 27.23 11.85
CA ALA A 132 -6.52 27.84 13.16
C ALA A 132 -5.37 28.85 13.10
N ARG A 133 -4.29 28.55 12.36
CA ARG A 133 -3.16 29.45 12.18
C ARG A 133 -3.57 30.72 11.44
N ASP A 134 -4.30 30.59 10.33
CA ASP A 134 -4.77 31.74 9.54
C ASP A 134 -5.68 32.64 10.38
N HIS A 135 -6.56 32.04 11.19
CA HIS A 135 -7.42 32.79 12.11
C HIS A 135 -6.60 33.57 13.14
N ILE A 136 -5.62 32.92 13.79
CA ILE A 136 -4.73 33.57 14.76
C ILE A 136 -3.90 34.69 14.11
N GLU A 137 -3.37 34.50 12.91
CA GLU A 137 -2.63 35.53 12.18
C GLU A 137 -3.53 36.74 11.86
N MET A 138 -4.80 36.50 11.52
CA MET A 138 -5.75 37.56 11.22
C MET A 138 -6.11 38.38 12.47
N ASP A 139 -6.44 37.71 13.57
CA ASP A 139 -6.74 38.35 14.86
C ASP A 139 -5.55 39.18 15.38
N LEU A 140 -4.33 38.64 15.27
CA LEU A 140 -3.12 39.35 15.65
C LEU A 140 -2.92 40.63 14.83
N HIS A 141 -3.20 40.57 13.52
CA HIS A 141 -3.11 41.76 12.66
C HIS A 141 -4.15 42.82 13.05
N GLU A 142 -5.34 42.42 13.48
CA GLU A 142 -6.37 43.35 13.99
C GLU A 142 -5.93 44.00 15.31
N GLU A 143 -5.46 43.22 16.28
CA GLU A 143 -4.95 43.75 17.55
C GLU A 143 -3.79 44.73 17.35
N VAL A 144 -2.83 44.39 16.47
CA VAL A 144 -1.69 45.27 16.15
C VAL A 144 -2.17 46.59 15.52
N ARG A 145 -3.21 46.56 14.67
CA ARG A 145 -3.80 47.79 14.12
C ARG A 145 -4.48 48.63 15.21
N SER A 146 -5.21 48.00 16.14
CA SER A 146 -5.84 48.68 17.27
C SER A 146 -4.81 49.37 18.15
N MET A 147 -3.78 48.64 18.58
CA MET A 147 -2.70 49.21 19.40
C MET A 147 -1.99 50.38 18.70
N ARG A 148 -1.75 50.28 17.39
CA ARG A 148 -1.16 51.39 16.61
C ARG A 148 -2.09 52.61 16.47
N ALA A 149 -3.40 52.43 16.56
CA ALA A 149 -4.36 53.52 16.58
C ALA A 149 -4.35 54.20 17.96
N GLU A 150 -4.45 53.43 19.05
CA GLU A 150 -4.40 53.94 20.43
C GLU A 150 -3.10 54.69 20.73
N ILE A 151 -1.94 54.17 20.30
CA ILE A 151 -0.65 54.86 20.46
C ILE A 151 -0.64 56.19 19.72
N ARG A 152 -1.25 56.28 18.52
CA ARG A 152 -1.33 57.54 17.76
C ARG A 152 -2.21 58.56 18.47
N GLU A 153 -3.33 58.13 19.02
CA GLU A 153 -4.24 58.98 19.79
C GLU A 153 -3.58 59.51 21.06
N LEU A 154 -2.96 58.63 21.87
CA LEU A 154 -2.20 59.01 23.06
C LEU A 154 -1.08 60.01 22.73
N LYS A 155 -0.38 59.80 21.61
CA LYS A 155 0.69 60.70 21.17
C LYS A 155 0.15 62.09 20.79
N ALA A 156 -1.03 62.16 20.18
CA ALA A 156 -1.70 63.42 19.87
C ALA A 156 -2.10 64.18 21.15
N LEU A 157 -2.75 63.50 22.10
CA LEU A 157 -3.16 64.08 23.39
C LEU A 157 -1.96 64.60 24.21
N LEU A 158 -0.82 63.90 24.18
CA LEU A 158 0.40 64.35 24.85
C LEU A 158 1.02 65.60 24.20
N ILE A 159 0.93 65.74 22.88
CA ILE A 159 1.39 66.93 22.16
C ILE A 159 0.51 68.13 22.51
N GLU A 160 -0.82 67.95 22.52
CA GLU A 160 -1.79 68.97 22.88
C GLU A 160 -1.56 69.47 24.32
N ARG A 161 -1.44 68.54 25.27
CA ARG A 161 -1.17 68.88 26.69
C ARG A 161 0.19 69.56 26.92
N ARG A 162 1.19 69.28 26.09
CA ARG A 162 2.51 69.94 26.15
C ARG A 162 2.46 71.34 25.54
N GLY A 163 1.57 71.59 24.58
CA GLY A 163 1.29 72.92 24.05
C GLY A 163 0.63 73.83 25.08
N ASP A 164 -0.34 73.31 25.82
CA ASP A 164 -1.09 74.07 26.83
C ASP A 164 -0.27 74.39 28.11
N ALA A 165 0.74 73.58 28.42
CA ALA A 165 1.62 73.82 29.58
C ALA A 165 2.76 74.81 29.28
N GLY A 166 2.90 75.26 28.03
CA GLY A 166 3.97 76.17 27.57
C GLY A 166 3.52 77.62 27.31
N SER A 167 2.23 77.93 27.48
CA SER A 167 1.64 79.27 27.42
C SER A 167 1.31 79.80 28.82
#